data_AF-A0A0M0K9S8-F1
#
_entry.id   AF-A0A0M0K9S8-F1
#
_cell.length_a   1.000
_cell.length_b   1.000
_cell.length_c   1.000
_cell.angle_alpha   90.00
_cell.angle_beta   90.00
_cell.angle_gamma   90.00
#
_symmetry.space_group_name_H-M   'P 1'
#
loop_
_entity.id
_entity.type
_entity.pdbx_description
1 polymer ?
#
loop_
_entity_poly.entity_id
_entity_poly.type
_entity_poly.pdbx_seq_one_letter_code
_entity_poly.pdbx_strand_id
1 'polypeptide(L)'
;YKHFNLLDQLLRKEFGPLVPQALPAKRAFGNLHPSFVEERRVALERYLQQCVAIPALAASSLFCYFVEADAQHGAEFGEDETALHQSLHRVCTKQVGAAESSSERPLSGRRVTAE
;
A
#
# COMPACT_ATOMS: atom_id res chain seq x y z
N TYR A 1 3.42 13.18 6.98
CA TYR A 1 4.31 13.11 5.79
C TYR A 1 5.08 11.78 5.67
N LYS A 2 5.68 11.23 6.75
CA LYS A 2 6.36 9.92 6.68
C LYS A 2 5.43 8.79 6.19
N HIS A 3 4.21 8.71 6.71
CA HIS A 3 3.23 7.69 6.29
C HIS A 3 2.83 7.80 4.82
N PHE A 4 2.73 9.01 4.26
CA PHE A 4 2.49 9.20 2.83
C PHE A 4 3.62 8.59 1.99
N ASN A 5 4.89 8.80 2.36
CA ASN A 5 6.03 8.18 1.66
C ASN A 5 5.99 6.65 1.72
N LEU A 6 5.59 6.10 2.87
CA LEU A 6 5.44 4.65 3.02
C LEU A 6 4.33 4.12 2.11
N LEU A 7 3.15 4.76 2.13
CA LEU A 7 2.05 4.39 1.24
C LEU A 7 2.50 4.44 -0.23
N ASP A 8 3.14 5.52 -0.68
CA ASP A 8 3.61 5.66 -2.06
C ASP A 8 4.60 4.55 -2.44
N GLN A 9 5.54 4.19 -1.55
CA GLN A 9 6.45 3.07 -1.79
C GLN A 9 5.72 1.73 -1.92
N LEU A 10 4.73 1.47 -1.06
CA LEU A 10 3.96 0.23 -1.08
C LEU A 10 3.07 0.15 -2.32
N LEU A 11 2.36 1.23 -2.67
CA LEU A 11 1.55 1.30 -3.88
C LEU A 11 2.43 1.13 -5.13
N ARG A 12 3.61 1.75 -5.18
CA ARG A 12 4.52 1.58 -6.33
C ARG A 12 5.05 0.17 -6.45
N LYS A 13 5.29 -0.50 -5.32
CA LYS A 13 5.73 -1.90 -5.30
C LYS A 13 4.64 -2.85 -5.84
N GLU A 14 3.37 -2.58 -5.53
CA GLU A 14 2.25 -3.46 -5.89
C GLU A 14 1.63 -3.13 -7.25
N PHE A 15 1.42 -1.84 -7.55
CA PHE A 15 0.70 -1.37 -8.74
C PHE A 15 1.60 -0.70 -9.78
N GLY A 16 2.89 -0.54 -9.49
CA GLY A 16 3.91 -0.07 -10.43
C GLY A 16 3.55 1.25 -11.12
N PRO A 17 3.45 1.27 -12.47
CA PRO A 17 3.23 2.50 -13.24
C PRO A 17 1.83 3.10 -13.08
N LEU A 18 0.89 2.39 -12.46
CA LEU A 18 -0.45 2.92 -12.18
C LEU A 18 -0.44 3.99 -11.09
N VAL A 19 0.60 4.05 -10.26
CA VAL A 19 0.67 5.04 -9.18
C VAL A 19 0.91 6.45 -9.76
N PRO A 20 0.14 7.46 -9.35
CA PRO A 20 0.33 8.84 -9.79
C PRO A 20 1.75 9.38 -9.56
N GLN A 21 2.04 10.55 -10.16
CA GLN A 21 3.35 11.20 -10.00
C GLN A 21 3.76 11.35 -8.53
N ALA A 22 5.08 11.31 -8.31
CA ALA A 22 5.68 11.22 -6.99
C ALA A 22 5.29 12.37 -6.05
N LEU A 23 5.26 12.06 -4.76
CA LEU A 23 4.99 12.99 -3.67
C LEU A 23 5.89 14.24 -3.73
N PRO A 24 5.39 15.41 -3.27
CA PRO A 24 6.20 16.62 -3.21
C PRO A 24 7.49 16.38 -2.42
N ALA A 25 8.62 16.82 -2.98
CA ALA A 25 9.95 16.56 -2.45
C ALA A 25 10.13 17.09 -1.02
N LYS A 26 10.96 16.40 -0.23
CA LYS A 26 11.46 16.91 1.05
C LYS A 26 12.36 18.12 0.76
N ARG A 27 12.05 19.30 1.29
CA ARG A 27 13.04 20.40 1.32
C ARG A 27 14.04 20.10 2.45
N ALA A 28 15.28 20.54 2.32
CA ALA A 28 16.27 20.39 3.40
C ALA A 28 16.18 21.51 4.45
N PHE A 29 15.66 22.68 4.05
CA PHE A 29 15.51 23.88 4.88
C PHE A 29 14.10 24.49 4.72
N GLY A 30 13.59 25.14 5.77
CA GLY A 30 12.26 25.80 5.74
C GLY A 30 11.06 24.85 5.76
N ASN A 31 11.25 23.59 6.15
CA ASN A 31 10.22 22.54 6.12
C ASN A 31 8.98 22.78 7.00
N LEU A 32 9.09 23.72 7.94
CA LEU A 32 8.06 24.09 8.91
C LEU A 32 7.52 25.50 8.64
N HIS A 33 7.96 26.17 7.57
CA HIS A 33 7.40 27.45 7.19
C HIS A 33 5.91 27.25 6.84
N PRO A 34 4.98 28.05 7.39
CA PRO A 34 3.54 27.82 7.22
C PRO A 34 3.11 27.70 5.76
N SER A 35 3.66 28.55 4.87
CA SER A 35 3.35 28.50 3.44
C SER A 35 3.75 27.16 2.81
N PHE A 36 4.90 26.60 3.21
CA PHE A 36 5.38 25.34 2.68
C PHE A 36 4.60 24.14 3.25
N VAL A 37 4.16 24.23 4.51
CA VAL A 37 3.26 23.22 5.08
C VAL A 37 1.94 23.20 4.31
N GLU A 38 1.40 24.37 3.95
CA GLU A 38 0.17 24.46 3.15
C GLU A 38 0.37 23.96 1.71
N GLU A 39 1.45 24.36 1.03
CA GLU A 39 1.82 23.83 -0.29
C GLU A 39 1.91 22.30 -0.27
N ARG A 40 2.56 21.75 0.76
CA ARG A 40 2.65 20.30 0.98
C ARG A 40 1.27 19.70 1.21
N ARG A 41 0.41 20.32 2.02
CA ARG A 41 -0.95 19.84 2.29
C ARG A 41 -1.75 19.73 0.99
N VAL A 42 -1.76 20.79 0.18
CA VAL A 42 -2.45 20.82 -1.12
C VAL A 42 -1.90 19.77 -2.08
N ALA A 43 -0.58 19.60 -2.14
CA ALA A 43 0.04 18.58 -2.99
C ALA A 43 -0.30 17.15 -2.55
N LEU A 44 -0.34 16.88 -1.23
CA LEU A 44 -0.76 15.59 -0.69
C LEU A 44 -2.24 15.31 -0.95
N GLU A 45 -3.10 16.31 -0.82
CA GLU A 45 -4.53 16.21 -1.13
C GLU A 45 -4.75 15.83 -2.61
N ARG A 46 -4.06 16.51 -3.53
CA ARG A 46 -4.11 16.18 -4.97
C ARG A 46 -3.62 14.76 -5.25
N TYR A 47 -2.55 14.33 -4.60
CA TYR A 47 -2.05 12.97 -4.72
C TYR A 47 -3.11 11.94 -4.31
N LEU A 48 -3.78 12.13 -3.17
CA LEU A 48 -4.85 11.24 -2.72
C LEU A 48 -6.03 11.23 -3.69
N GLN A 49 -6.45 12.39 -4.20
CA GLN A 49 -7.51 12.48 -5.21
C GLN A 49 -7.17 11.68 -6.46
N GLN A 50 -5.91 11.73 -6.92
CA GLN A 50 -5.43 10.94 -8.05
C GLN A 50 -5.44 9.43 -7.75
N CYS A 51 -5.07 9.02 -6.53
CA CYS A 51 -5.18 7.62 -6.13
C CYS A 51 -6.63 7.12 -6.13
N VAL A 52 -7.58 7.93 -5.62
CA VAL A 52 -9.01 7.58 -5.61
C VAL A 52 -9.59 7.49 -7.02
N ALA A 53 -9.10 8.31 -7.95
CA ALA A 53 -9.54 8.28 -9.35
C ALA A 53 -9.15 6.99 -10.10
N ILE A 54 -8.26 6.17 -9.54
CA ILE A 54 -7.80 4.91 -10.12
C ILE A 54 -8.45 3.76 -9.34
N PRO A 55 -9.43 3.04 -9.91
CA PRO A 55 -10.22 2.04 -9.18
C PRO A 55 -9.37 0.96 -8.48
N ALA A 56 -8.29 0.51 -9.13
CA ALA A 56 -7.39 -0.50 -8.57
C ALA A 56 -6.66 -0.01 -7.30
N LEU A 57 -6.27 1.26 -7.25
CA LEU A 57 -5.63 1.86 -6.07
C LEU A 57 -6.66 2.16 -4.99
N ALA A 58 -7.81 2.72 -5.38
CA ALA A 58 -8.90 3.10 -4.48
C ALA A 58 -9.48 1.89 -3.73
N ALA A 59 -9.60 0.73 -4.40
CA ALA A 59 -10.07 -0.51 -3.79
C ALA A 59 -8.95 -1.32 -3.09
N SER A 60 -7.70 -0.87 -3.16
CA SER A 60 -6.59 -1.60 -2.54
C SER A 60 -6.70 -1.53 -1.02
N SER A 61 -6.44 -2.66 -0.36
CA SER A 61 -6.40 -2.71 1.11
C SER A 61 -5.39 -1.73 1.68
N LEU A 62 -4.25 -1.53 1.00
CA LEU A 62 -3.22 -0.56 1.41
C LEU A 62 -3.78 0.87 1.51
N PHE A 63 -4.52 1.30 0.50
CA PHE A 63 -5.10 2.64 0.45
C PHE A 63 -6.24 2.79 1.46
N CYS A 64 -7.16 1.83 1.55
CA CYS A 64 -8.26 1.87 2.51
C CYS A 64 -7.76 1.95 3.96
N TYR A 65 -6.80 1.09 4.35
CA TYR A 65 -6.23 1.14 5.70
C TYR A 65 -5.56 2.48 6.00
N PHE A 66 -4.89 3.09 5.02
CA PHE A 66 -4.28 4.40 5.22
C PHE A 66 -5.31 5.50 5.49
N VAL A 67 -6.42 5.51 4.75
CA VAL A 67 -7.49 6.51 4.91
C VAL A 67 -8.28 6.29 6.20
N GLU A 68 -8.57 5.04 6.53
CA GLU A 68 -9.38 4.68 7.71
C GLU A 68 -8.61 4.81 9.04
N ALA A 69 -7.28 4.79 9.01
CA ALA A 69 -6.46 4.89 10.21
C ALA A 69 -6.74 6.17 11.03
N ASP A 70 -7.02 7.29 10.37
CA ASP A 70 -7.30 8.57 11.06
C ASP A 70 -8.75 8.62 11.59
N ALA A 71 -9.68 7.92 10.93
CA ALA A 71 -11.08 7.83 11.37
C ALA A 71 -11.22 7.10 12.72
N GLN A 72 -10.29 6.21 13.05
CA GLN A 72 -10.26 5.48 14.32
C GLN A 72 -9.55 6.24 15.45
N HIS A 73 -8.67 7.20 15.13
CA HIS A 73 -7.90 7.97 16.11
C HIS A 73 -8.56 9.28 16.56
N GLY A 74 -9.76 9.59 16.06
CA GLY A 74 -10.57 10.72 16.54
C GLY A 74 -11.07 10.60 18.00
N ALA A 75 -10.78 9.49 18.70
CA ALA A 75 -11.26 9.24 20.05
C ALA A 75 -10.18 9.29 21.15
N GLU A 76 -8.93 8.86 20.92
CA GLU A 76 -7.92 8.81 21.99
C GLU A 76 -6.52 9.03 21.40
N PHE A 77 -5.87 10.13 21.77
CA PHE A 77 -4.46 10.40 21.46
C PHE A 77 -3.59 9.45 22.30
N GLY A 78 -3.22 8.30 21.74
CA GLY A 78 -2.29 7.33 22.32
C GLY A 78 -1.34 6.81 21.24
N GLU A 79 -0.07 7.08 21.41
CA GLU A 79 1.01 6.88 20.44
C GLU A 79 1.26 5.38 20.18
N ASP A 80 0.66 4.81 19.14
CA ASP A 80 1.11 3.52 18.58
C ASP A 80 1.40 3.65 17.07
N GLU A 81 2.43 4.46 16.75
CA GLU A 81 3.00 4.63 15.41
C GLU A 81 3.45 3.27 14.81
N THR A 82 3.69 2.27 15.68
CA THR A 82 4.05 0.90 15.32
C THR A 82 2.89 0.10 14.74
N ALA A 83 1.64 0.35 15.15
CA ALA A 83 0.48 -0.42 14.71
C ALA A 83 0.16 -0.19 13.24
N LEU A 84 0.29 1.05 12.72
CA LEU A 84 0.09 1.33 11.29
C LEU A 84 1.19 0.71 10.45
N HIS A 85 2.46 0.86 10.88
CA HIS A 85 3.60 0.27 10.21
C HIS A 85 3.50 -1.26 10.19
N GLN A 86 3.14 -1.88 11.33
CA GLN A 86 2.89 -3.31 11.42
C GLN A 86 1.67 -3.73 10.60
N SER A 87 0.58 -2.96 10.59
CA SER A 87 -0.63 -3.31 9.83
C SER A 87 -0.38 -3.24 8.33
N LEU A 88 0.24 -2.16 7.84
CA LEU A 88 0.65 -2.05 6.43
C LEU A 88 1.67 -3.12 6.03
N HIS A 89 2.65 -3.43 6.91
CA HIS A 89 3.62 -4.49 6.67
C HIS A 89 2.96 -5.88 6.64
N ARG A 90 1.99 -6.15 7.52
CA ARG A 90 1.24 -7.41 7.60
C ARG A 90 0.33 -7.62 6.40
N VAL A 91 -0.19 -6.54 5.80
CA VAL A 91 -0.97 -6.60 4.56
C VAL A 91 -0.07 -6.87 3.35
N CYS A 92 1.09 -6.20 3.27
CA CYS A 92 2.07 -6.42 2.20
C CYS A 92 2.64 -7.85 2.19
N THR A 93 2.69 -8.55 3.33
CA THR A 93 3.15 -9.95 3.40
C THR A 93 2.04 -10.98 3.31
N LYS A 94 0.78 -10.63 3.64
CA LYS A 94 -0.35 -11.58 3.58
C LYS A 94 -0.93 -11.81 2.17
N GLN A 95 -0.72 -10.90 1.22
CA GLN A 95 -1.25 -11.09 -0.15
C GLN A 95 -0.40 -12.01 -1.05
N VAL A 96 0.76 -12.49 -0.61
CA VAL A 96 1.60 -13.43 -1.39
C VAL A 96 1.41 -14.90 -0.95
N GLY A 97 0.49 -15.17 -0.02
CA GLY A 97 0.38 -16.47 0.67
C GLY A 97 -0.96 -17.21 0.52
N ALA A 98 -1.67 -17.07 -0.60
CA ALA A 98 -2.87 -17.86 -0.90
C ALA A 98 -2.81 -18.48 -2.30
N ALA A 99 -1.73 -19.20 -2.58
CA ALA A 99 -1.74 -20.28 -3.57
C ALA A 99 -1.59 -21.59 -2.79
N GLU A 100 -2.64 -21.97 -2.07
CA GLU A 100 -2.69 -23.26 -1.39
C GLU A 100 -2.96 -24.36 -2.43
N SER A 101 -1.93 -25.18 -2.59
CA SER A 101 -1.89 -26.55 -3.05
C SER A 101 -3.20 -27.35 -2.92
N SER A 102 -3.64 -27.95 -4.03
CA SER A 102 -4.39 -29.22 -4.14
C SER A 102 -4.46 -29.54 -5.65
N SER A 103 -3.97 -30.66 -6.19
CA SER A 103 -4.23 -32.03 -5.79
C SER A 103 -3.15 -32.92 -6.40
N GLU A 104 -2.47 -33.69 -5.55
CA GLU A 104 -1.77 -34.89 -5.96
C GLU A 104 -2.77 -35.88 -6.58
N ARG A 105 -2.34 -36.62 -7.60
CA ARG A 105 -2.76 -38.01 -7.81
C ARG A 105 -1.54 -38.83 -8.21
N PRO A 106 -1.13 -39.83 -7.42
CA PRO A 106 -0.28 -40.91 -7.89
C PRO A 106 -1.15 -42.03 -8.47
N LEU A 107 -0.63 -42.73 -9.49
CA LEU A 107 -0.50 -44.19 -9.57
C LEU A 107 -0.37 -44.69 -11.03
N SER A 108 0.77 -45.35 -11.27
CA SER A 108 0.90 -46.69 -11.87
C SER A 108 0.36 -46.97 -13.28
N GLY A 109 1.21 -47.46 -14.18
CA GLY A 109 0.73 -48.17 -15.38
C GLY A 109 1.72 -48.35 -16.52
N ARG A 110 2.56 -49.39 -16.42
CA ARG A 110 3.37 -49.99 -17.49
C ARG A 110 2.49 -50.40 -18.69
N ARG A 111 2.85 -50.06 -19.94
CA ARG A 111 2.50 -50.89 -21.12
C ARG A 111 3.46 -50.71 -22.29
N VAL A 112 3.65 -51.84 -22.96
CA VAL A 112 4.59 -52.19 -24.03
C VAL A 112 3.85 -52.12 -25.38
N THR A 113 4.52 -51.68 -26.45
CA THR A 113 4.24 -51.98 -27.88
C THR A 113 5.52 -51.55 -28.65
N ALA A 114 6.33 -52.39 -29.33
CA ALA A 114 6.12 -53.12 -30.60
C ALA A 114 5.45 -52.19 -31.64
N GLU A 115 6.05 -51.82 -32.77
CA GLU A 115 6.79 -52.60 -33.79
C GLU A 115 8.04 -51.86 -34.32
#